data_AF-A0A139Q748-F1
#
_entry.id   AF-A0A139Q748-F1
#
_cell.length_a   1.000
_cell.length_b   1.000
_cell.length_c   1.000
_cell.angle_alpha   90.00
_cell.angle_beta   90.00
_cell.angle_gamma   90.00
#
_symmetry.space_group_name_H-M   'P 1'
#
loop_
_entity.id
_entity.type
_entity.pdbx_description
1 polymer ?
#
loop_
_entity_poly.entity_id
_entity_poly.type
_entity_poly.pdbx_seq_one_letter_code
_entity_poly.pdbx_strand_id
1 'polypeptide(L)'
;MAIVSAEKFVQAARDNGYAVGGFNTNNLEWTQAILRAAEAKKAPVLIQTSMGAAKYMGGYKVARNLIANLVESMGITVPVAIHLDHGHYEDALECIEVGYTSVMFDGSHLPVEENLKLAKEVVEKAHAKGVSVEAEVGTIGGEEDGIIGDGELAPIEDAKAMVATGIDFLAAGIGNIHGPYPANWKGLHLDHLQKLTEAVPGFPIVLHGGSGIPDEQIQAAIKLGVAKVNVNTECQIAFANATRKFARDYEANEAEYDKKKLFDPRKFLADGVKAIQASVEERIDVFGSEGKA
;
A
#
# COMPACT_ATOMS: atom_id res chain seq x y z
N MET A 1 18.83 9.48 -5.65
CA MET A 1 18.54 8.03 -5.63
C MET A 1 17.03 7.88 -5.71
N ALA A 2 16.52 6.90 -6.46
CA ALA A 2 15.08 6.69 -6.63
C ALA A 2 14.39 6.29 -5.31
N ILE A 3 15.08 5.51 -4.45
CA ILE A 3 14.56 5.12 -3.14
C ILE A 3 14.68 6.30 -2.17
N VAL A 4 13.54 6.74 -1.64
CA VAL A 4 13.41 7.90 -0.74
C VAL A 4 12.37 7.63 0.35
N SER A 5 12.35 8.47 1.39
CA SER A 5 11.25 8.53 2.35
C SER A 5 9.95 8.94 1.67
N ALA A 6 8.82 8.43 2.16
CA ALA A 6 7.51 8.72 1.55
C ALA A 6 6.97 10.11 1.90
N GLU A 7 7.41 10.70 3.03
CA GLU A 7 6.96 11.98 3.58
C GLU A 7 6.72 13.03 2.48
N LYS A 8 7.76 13.35 1.70
CA LYS A 8 7.72 14.46 0.74
C LYS A 8 6.76 14.21 -0.42
N PHE A 9 6.74 13.02 -0.99
CA PHE A 9 5.92 12.75 -2.16
C PHE A 9 4.46 12.46 -1.80
N VAL A 10 4.19 11.95 -0.58
CA VAL A 10 2.82 11.82 -0.05
C VAL A 10 2.27 13.20 0.33
N GLN A 11 3.07 14.07 0.94
CA GLN A 11 2.67 15.45 1.17
C GLN A 11 2.43 16.21 -0.14
N ALA A 12 3.28 16.02 -1.15
CA ALA A 12 3.04 16.60 -2.48
C ALA A 12 1.72 16.11 -3.10
N ALA A 13 1.35 14.85 -2.90
CA ALA A 13 0.05 14.32 -3.33
C ALA A 13 -1.11 15.04 -2.64
N ARG A 14 -1.01 15.19 -1.31
CA ARG A 14 -1.99 15.95 -0.50
C ARG A 14 -2.15 17.39 -0.97
N ASP A 15 -1.05 18.07 -1.28
CA ASP A 15 -1.03 19.48 -1.66
C ASP A 15 -1.56 19.72 -3.08
N ASN A 16 -1.43 18.73 -3.96
CA ASN A 16 -1.76 18.84 -5.38
C ASN A 16 -3.01 18.04 -5.79
N GLY A 17 -3.74 17.45 -4.83
CA GLY A 17 -5.03 16.82 -5.07
C GLY A 17 -4.97 15.51 -5.86
N TYR A 18 -3.95 14.70 -5.61
CA TYR A 18 -3.84 13.32 -6.11
C TYR A 18 -3.49 12.37 -4.96
N ALA A 19 -3.49 11.06 -5.22
CA ALA A 19 -2.97 10.07 -4.27
C ALA A 19 -1.86 9.20 -4.86
N VAL A 20 -0.98 8.74 -3.99
CA VAL A 20 0.08 7.79 -4.32
C VAL A 20 -0.38 6.38 -3.99
N GLY A 21 -0.15 5.43 -4.89
CA GLY A 21 -0.46 4.03 -4.64
C GLY A 21 0.54 3.42 -3.66
N GLY A 22 0.02 2.84 -2.58
CA GLY A 22 0.69 1.80 -1.81
C GLY A 22 0.31 0.45 -2.38
N PHE A 23 1.26 -0.24 -2.99
CA PHE A 23 1.00 -1.56 -3.56
C PHE A 23 1.77 -2.62 -2.80
N ASN A 24 1.06 -3.58 -2.22
CA ASN A 24 1.70 -4.71 -1.55
C ASN A 24 2.45 -5.57 -2.56
N THR A 25 3.63 -6.05 -2.18
CA THR A 25 4.40 -7.02 -2.95
C THR A 25 4.60 -8.31 -2.15
N ASN A 26 4.54 -9.45 -2.84
CA ASN A 26 4.72 -10.76 -2.21
C ASN A 26 5.92 -11.55 -2.76
N ASN A 27 6.50 -11.14 -3.89
CA ASN A 27 7.64 -11.83 -4.50
C ASN A 27 8.36 -10.96 -5.54
N LEU A 28 9.31 -11.56 -6.26
CA LEU A 28 10.08 -10.95 -7.34
C LEU A 28 9.16 -10.39 -8.44
N GLU A 29 8.26 -11.22 -8.96
CA GLU A 29 7.41 -10.90 -10.10
C GLU A 29 6.47 -9.72 -9.81
N TRP A 30 5.87 -9.70 -8.61
CA TRP A 30 5.02 -8.62 -8.14
C TRP A 30 5.79 -7.30 -8.03
N THR A 31 6.96 -7.33 -7.40
CA THR A 31 7.81 -6.15 -7.25
C THR A 31 8.18 -5.58 -8.62
N GLN A 32 8.53 -6.44 -9.58
CA GLN A 32 8.81 -6.00 -10.95
C GLN A 32 7.59 -5.40 -11.65
N ALA A 33 6.41 -5.97 -11.47
CA ALA A 33 5.18 -5.47 -12.09
C ALA A 33 4.84 -4.05 -11.58
N ILE A 34 4.92 -3.85 -10.27
CA ILE A 34 4.67 -2.54 -9.63
C ILE A 34 5.69 -1.50 -10.12
N LEU A 35 6.98 -1.85 -10.13
CA LEU A 35 8.04 -0.95 -10.60
C LEU A 35 7.89 -0.58 -12.08
N ARG A 36 7.53 -1.55 -12.95
CA ARG A 36 7.28 -1.29 -14.37
C ARG A 36 6.10 -0.33 -14.57
N ALA A 37 5.00 -0.55 -13.85
CA ALA A 37 3.83 0.31 -13.92
C ALA A 37 4.15 1.74 -13.48
N ALA A 38 4.80 1.89 -12.32
CA ALA A 38 5.19 3.19 -11.77
C ALA A 38 6.13 3.96 -12.73
N GLU A 39 7.15 3.28 -13.28
CA GLU A 39 8.07 3.89 -14.25
C GLU A 39 7.36 4.27 -15.56
N ALA A 40 6.52 3.38 -16.10
CA ALA A 40 5.78 3.64 -17.34
C ALA A 40 4.84 4.85 -17.20
N LYS A 41 4.20 4.99 -16.02
CA LYS A 41 3.31 6.09 -15.68
C LYS A 41 4.02 7.32 -15.13
N LYS A 42 5.33 7.26 -14.91
CA LYS A 42 6.12 8.32 -14.25
C LYS A 42 5.45 8.78 -12.95
N ALA A 43 5.04 7.82 -12.13
CA ALA A 43 4.32 8.05 -10.89
C ALA A 43 5.19 7.66 -9.67
N PRO A 44 5.18 8.44 -8.57
CA PRO A 44 5.76 7.98 -7.31
C PRO A 44 5.01 6.76 -6.80
N VAL A 45 5.66 5.90 -6.02
CA VAL A 45 5.05 4.67 -5.52
C VAL A 45 5.58 4.26 -4.15
N LEU A 46 4.72 3.68 -3.31
CA LEU A 46 5.16 2.91 -2.15
C LEU A 46 5.06 1.42 -2.47
N ILE A 47 6.18 0.71 -2.40
CA ILE A 47 6.19 -0.75 -2.42
C ILE A 47 6.09 -1.23 -0.99
N GLN A 48 4.97 -1.85 -0.68
CA GLN A 48 4.59 -2.21 0.67
C GLN A 48 4.84 -3.69 0.91
N THR A 49 5.32 -4.02 2.11
CA THR A 49 5.38 -5.40 2.58
C THR A 49 4.66 -5.47 3.90
N SER A 50 3.64 -6.29 3.94
CA SER A 50 2.99 -6.68 5.17
C SER A 50 3.86 -7.70 5.93
N MET A 51 3.58 -7.95 7.20
CA MET A 51 4.36 -8.89 8.03
C MET A 51 4.40 -10.31 7.44
N GLY A 52 3.25 -10.79 6.96
CA GLY A 52 3.07 -12.07 6.28
C GLY A 52 3.81 -12.14 4.95
N ALA A 53 3.76 -11.08 4.15
CA ALA A 53 4.50 -10.99 2.89
C ALA A 53 6.02 -11.01 3.12
N ALA A 54 6.52 -10.25 4.09
CA ALA A 54 7.91 -10.24 4.46
C ALA A 54 8.35 -11.64 4.95
N LYS A 55 7.58 -12.28 5.83
CA LYS A 55 7.83 -13.66 6.28
C LYS A 55 7.89 -14.64 5.11
N TYR A 56 6.96 -14.56 4.16
CA TYR A 56 6.94 -15.40 2.95
C TYR A 56 8.21 -15.20 2.11
N MET A 57 8.71 -13.97 1.99
CA MET A 57 9.94 -13.64 1.28
C MET A 57 11.23 -13.95 2.06
N GLY A 58 11.15 -14.40 3.32
CA GLY A 58 12.31 -14.73 4.15
C GLY A 58 12.76 -13.63 5.12
N GLY A 59 11.90 -12.67 5.42
CA GLY A 59 12.08 -11.60 6.42
C GLY A 59 12.28 -10.21 5.80
N TYR A 60 12.15 -9.17 6.63
CA TYR A 60 12.18 -7.76 6.20
C TYR A 60 13.48 -7.39 5.47
N LYS A 61 14.64 -7.90 5.93
CA LYS A 61 15.92 -7.65 5.26
C LYS A 61 15.96 -8.21 3.83
N VAL A 62 15.38 -9.39 3.59
CA VAL A 62 15.34 -9.98 2.24
C VAL A 62 14.40 -9.19 1.35
N ALA A 63 13.20 -8.85 1.86
CA ALA A 63 12.22 -8.06 1.15
C ALA A 63 12.77 -6.68 0.75
N ARG A 64 13.36 -5.95 1.70
CA ARG A 64 14.02 -4.66 1.45
C ARG A 64 15.11 -4.75 0.39
N ASN A 65 15.98 -5.76 0.48
CA ASN A 65 17.08 -5.92 -0.49
C ASN A 65 16.58 -6.34 -1.88
N LEU A 66 15.54 -7.17 -1.96
CA LEU A 66 14.88 -7.51 -3.22
C LEU A 66 14.38 -6.24 -3.92
N ILE A 67 13.62 -5.40 -3.21
CA ILE A 67 13.08 -4.16 -3.76
C ILE A 67 14.21 -3.22 -4.18
N ALA A 68 15.19 -3.00 -3.31
CA ALA A 68 16.30 -2.10 -3.60
C ALA A 68 17.13 -2.54 -4.83
N ASN A 69 17.45 -3.82 -4.92
CA ASN A 69 18.20 -4.38 -6.05
C ASN A 69 17.40 -4.31 -7.35
N LEU A 70 16.07 -4.47 -7.31
CA LEU A 70 15.22 -4.32 -8.49
C LEU A 70 15.12 -2.87 -8.95
N VAL A 71 14.98 -1.91 -8.03
CA VAL A 71 15.02 -0.47 -8.35
C VAL A 71 16.30 -0.11 -9.09
N GLU A 72 17.46 -0.58 -8.60
CA GLU A 72 18.76 -0.35 -9.25
C GLU A 72 18.87 -1.07 -10.60
N SER A 73 18.64 -2.39 -10.63
CA SER A 73 18.86 -3.23 -11.82
C SER A 73 17.90 -2.95 -12.97
N MET A 74 16.69 -2.47 -12.68
CA MET A 74 15.71 -2.08 -13.68
C MET A 74 15.85 -0.61 -14.12
N GLY A 75 16.78 0.14 -13.49
CA GLY A 75 17.01 1.55 -13.82
C GLY A 75 15.84 2.46 -13.48
N ILE A 76 15.13 2.17 -12.39
CA ILE A 76 13.94 2.92 -11.96
C ILE A 76 14.36 4.34 -11.58
N THR A 77 13.64 5.32 -12.10
CA THR A 77 13.94 6.74 -11.93
C THR A 77 12.90 7.49 -11.09
N VAL A 78 11.66 6.97 -11.05
CA VAL A 78 10.58 7.54 -10.22
C VAL A 78 10.87 7.40 -8.71
N PRO A 79 10.29 8.26 -7.85
CA PRO A 79 10.39 8.11 -6.40
C PRO A 79 9.74 6.81 -5.91
N VAL A 80 10.50 6.01 -5.13
CA VAL A 80 10.03 4.75 -4.53
C VAL A 80 10.24 4.80 -3.02
N ALA A 81 9.22 4.49 -2.23
CA ALA A 81 9.41 4.15 -0.81
C ALA A 81 9.28 2.64 -0.58
N ILE A 82 10.11 2.11 0.31
CA ILE A 82 9.98 0.75 0.83
C ILE A 82 9.25 0.87 2.16
N HIS A 83 8.02 0.37 2.22
CA HIS A 83 7.08 0.61 3.32
C HIS A 83 6.68 -0.68 4.04
N LEU A 84 6.74 -0.68 5.37
CA LEU A 84 6.12 -1.74 6.19
C LEU A 84 4.63 -1.45 6.31
N ASP A 85 3.79 -2.42 5.96
CA ASP A 85 2.33 -2.33 6.07
C ASP A 85 1.85 -3.07 7.31
N HIS A 86 0.97 -2.45 8.10
CA HIS A 86 0.37 -3.02 9.31
C HIS A 86 1.37 -3.61 10.34
N GLY A 87 2.46 -2.91 10.61
CA GLY A 87 3.50 -3.39 11.53
C GLY A 87 3.10 -3.31 13.00
N HIS A 88 3.37 -4.36 13.78
CA HIS A 88 3.47 -4.20 15.23
C HIS A 88 4.68 -3.35 15.60
N TYR A 89 4.78 -2.96 16.88
CA TYR A 89 5.86 -2.10 17.38
C TYR A 89 7.25 -2.65 17.03
N GLU A 90 7.49 -3.93 17.33
CA GLU A 90 8.77 -4.61 17.10
C GLU A 90 9.11 -4.72 15.61
N ASP A 91 8.09 -4.99 14.78
CA ASP A 91 8.23 -5.09 13.32
C ASP A 91 8.60 -3.72 12.71
N ALA A 92 8.00 -2.64 13.19
CA ALA A 92 8.34 -1.28 12.80
C ALA A 92 9.80 -0.95 13.18
N LEU A 93 10.23 -1.30 14.39
CA LEU A 93 11.62 -1.11 14.83
C LEU A 93 12.61 -1.92 13.98
N GLU A 94 12.30 -3.17 13.66
CA GLU A 94 13.14 -4.00 12.80
C GLU A 94 13.23 -3.41 11.39
N CYS A 95 12.11 -2.97 10.79
CA CYS A 95 12.09 -2.36 9.46
C CYS A 95 12.94 -1.08 9.40
N ILE A 96 12.84 -0.23 10.43
CA ILE A 96 13.71 0.96 10.60
C ILE A 96 15.19 0.55 10.68
N GLU A 97 15.53 -0.57 11.32
CA GLU A 97 16.90 -1.05 11.44
C GLU A 97 17.45 -1.64 10.13
N VAL A 98 16.66 -2.45 9.41
CA VAL A 98 17.10 -3.08 8.16
C VAL A 98 17.06 -2.13 6.96
N GLY A 99 16.56 -0.91 7.14
CA GLY A 99 16.65 0.19 6.18
C GLY A 99 15.47 0.28 5.22
N TYR A 100 14.25 0.07 5.72
CA TYR A 100 13.03 0.58 5.09
C TYR A 100 13.06 2.11 5.08
N THR A 101 12.39 2.73 4.11
CA THR A 101 12.31 4.20 4.02
C THR A 101 10.97 4.75 4.48
N SER A 102 10.00 3.88 4.76
CA SER A 102 8.78 4.19 5.48
C SER A 102 8.32 2.99 6.31
N VAL A 103 7.62 3.23 7.41
CA VAL A 103 6.96 2.18 8.18
C VAL A 103 5.57 2.62 8.61
N MET A 104 4.65 1.66 8.71
CA MET A 104 3.40 1.82 9.45
C MET A 104 3.52 1.11 10.79
N PHE A 105 3.18 1.81 11.87
CA PHE A 105 2.85 1.19 13.15
C PHE A 105 1.33 1.14 13.30
N ASP A 106 0.78 -0.07 13.38
CA ASP A 106 -0.64 -0.28 13.56
C ASP A 106 -0.96 -0.72 15.00
N GLY A 107 -1.23 0.29 15.84
CA GLY A 107 -1.73 0.12 17.20
C GLY A 107 -3.24 0.28 17.32
N SER A 108 -4.01 0.21 16.23
CA SER A 108 -5.46 0.48 16.22
C SER A 108 -6.28 -0.40 17.17
N HIS A 109 -5.82 -1.62 17.42
CA HIS A 109 -6.43 -2.57 18.36
C HIS A 109 -6.10 -2.30 19.84
N LEU A 110 -5.16 -1.38 20.12
CA LEU A 110 -4.76 -1.01 21.47
C LEU A 110 -5.65 0.11 22.03
N PRO A 111 -5.72 0.29 23.36
CA PRO A 111 -6.27 1.50 23.93
C PRO A 111 -5.56 2.74 23.36
N VAL A 112 -6.33 3.78 23.04
CA VAL A 112 -5.81 4.97 22.33
C VAL A 112 -4.57 5.59 22.99
N GLU A 113 -4.53 5.66 24.32
CA GLU A 113 -3.37 6.20 25.05
C GLU A 113 -2.09 5.39 24.80
N GLU A 114 -2.21 4.07 24.70
CA GLU A 114 -1.10 3.16 24.42
C GLU A 114 -0.67 3.26 22.96
N ASN A 115 -1.64 3.31 22.03
CA ASN A 115 -1.38 3.52 20.61
C ASN A 115 -0.59 4.83 20.39
N LEU A 116 -1.05 5.95 20.95
CA LEU A 116 -0.36 7.25 20.85
C LEU A 116 1.06 7.23 21.43
N LYS A 117 1.25 6.56 22.56
CA LYS A 117 2.56 6.43 23.20
C LYS A 117 3.54 5.67 22.31
N LEU A 118 3.13 4.50 21.83
CA LEU A 118 3.99 3.65 20.99
C LEU A 118 4.26 4.29 19.63
N ALA A 119 3.25 4.93 19.02
CA ALA A 119 3.42 5.68 17.78
C ALA A 119 4.49 6.78 17.93
N LYS A 120 4.46 7.54 19.03
CA LYS A 120 5.48 8.57 19.31
C LYS A 120 6.89 7.98 19.43
N GLU A 121 7.05 6.84 20.10
CA GLU A 121 8.36 6.17 20.20
C GLU A 121 8.87 5.67 18.83
N VAL A 122 7.96 5.16 17.98
CA VAL A 122 8.30 4.76 16.60
C VAL A 122 8.72 5.97 15.78
N VAL A 123 7.97 7.08 15.85
CA VAL A 123 8.30 8.36 15.20
C VAL A 123 9.70 8.83 15.59
N GLU A 124 10.02 8.89 16.88
CA GLU A 124 11.34 9.34 17.35
C GLU A 124 12.49 8.50 16.75
N LYS A 125 12.33 7.18 16.67
CA LYS A 125 13.35 6.27 16.12
C LYS A 125 13.43 6.33 14.60
N ALA A 126 12.30 6.46 13.92
CA ALA A 126 12.21 6.51 12.46
C ALA A 126 12.77 7.83 11.93
N HIS A 127 12.35 8.96 12.50
CA HIS A 127 12.80 10.30 12.09
C HIS A 127 14.29 10.51 12.33
N ALA A 128 14.87 9.91 13.37
CA ALA A 128 16.32 9.90 13.59
C ALA A 128 17.12 9.26 12.43
N LYS A 129 16.47 8.45 11.59
CA LYS A 129 17.04 7.82 10.39
C LYS A 129 16.44 8.36 9.07
N GLY A 130 15.58 9.38 9.12
CA GLY A 130 14.90 9.92 7.93
C GLY A 130 13.87 8.97 7.32
N VAL A 131 13.25 8.11 8.12
CA VAL A 131 12.18 7.17 7.72
C VAL A 131 10.83 7.79 8.07
N SER A 132 9.88 7.79 7.14
CA SER A 132 8.52 8.30 7.39
C SER A 132 7.63 7.28 8.10
N VAL A 133 6.75 7.75 8.98
CA VAL A 133 5.86 6.94 9.80
C VAL A 133 4.40 7.18 9.45
N GLU A 134 3.70 6.08 9.25
CA GLU A 134 2.24 5.98 9.20
C GLU A 134 1.73 5.39 10.52
N ALA A 135 0.57 5.85 10.98
CA ALA A 135 -0.16 5.19 12.07
C ALA A 135 -1.67 5.24 11.83
N GLU A 136 -2.40 4.44 12.58
CA GLU A 136 -3.84 4.26 12.41
C GLU A 136 -4.65 4.69 13.65
N VAL A 137 -5.82 5.31 13.40
CA VAL A 137 -6.89 5.47 14.38
C VAL A 137 -8.25 5.03 13.82
N GLY A 138 -9.16 4.64 14.70
CA GLY A 138 -10.33 3.84 14.32
C GLY A 138 -9.92 2.41 13.99
N THR A 139 -10.74 1.69 13.24
CA THR A 139 -10.35 0.38 12.71
C THR A 139 -10.85 0.21 11.28
N ILE A 140 -10.07 -0.48 10.46
CA ILE A 140 -10.48 -0.88 9.11
C ILE A 140 -11.20 -2.22 9.21
N GLY A 141 -12.32 -2.38 8.50
CA GLY A 141 -13.08 -3.62 8.56
C GLY A 141 -12.31 -4.80 7.98
N GLY A 142 -12.52 -6.01 8.51
CA GLY A 142 -11.93 -7.24 7.97
C GLY A 142 -10.62 -7.61 8.65
N GLU A 143 -9.78 -8.37 7.96
CA GLU A 143 -8.49 -8.86 8.47
C GLU A 143 -7.38 -8.59 7.46
N GLU A 144 -6.27 -8.00 7.92
CA GLU A 144 -5.01 -7.91 7.19
C GLU A 144 -3.88 -8.41 8.09
N ASP A 145 -3.19 -9.48 7.67
CA ASP A 145 -2.05 -10.07 8.38
C ASP A 145 -2.26 -10.33 9.89
N GLY A 146 -3.47 -10.73 10.26
CA GLY A 146 -3.86 -11.07 11.63
C GLY A 146 -4.33 -9.88 12.48
N ILE A 147 -4.33 -8.67 11.93
CA ILE A 147 -5.01 -7.51 12.52
C ILE A 147 -6.45 -7.50 12.04
N ILE A 148 -7.39 -7.62 12.99
CA ILE A 148 -8.83 -7.66 12.72
C ILE A 148 -9.47 -6.36 13.21
N GLY A 149 -10.24 -5.72 12.34
CA GLY A 149 -11.04 -4.56 12.69
C GLY A 149 -12.51 -4.71 12.32
N ASP A 150 -13.37 -4.06 13.11
CA ASP A 150 -14.82 -4.07 12.90
C ASP A 150 -15.29 -2.95 11.94
N GLY A 151 -14.37 -2.08 11.49
CA GLY A 151 -14.67 -0.97 10.58
C GLY A 151 -15.15 0.28 11.30
N GLU A 152 -14.64 0.53 12.51
CA GLU A 152 -15.01 1.68 13.33
C GLU A 152 -14.51 2.99 12.74
N LEU A 153 -15.38 4.00 12.71
CA LEU A 153 -15.00 5.33 12.27
C LEU A 153 -14.00 5.96 13.23
N ALA A 154 -12.90 6.47 12.70
CA ALA A 154 -11.86 7.13 13.49
C ALA A 154 -12.41 8.33 14.27
N PRO A 155 -12.30 8.35 15.62
CA PRO A 155 -12.69 9.53 16.39
C PRO A 155 -11.83 10.75 16.00
N ILE A 156 -12.47 11.92 15.85
CA ILE A 156 -11.77 13.15 15.39
C ILE A 156 -10.68 13.59 16.37
N GLU A 157 -10.91 13.45 17.68
CA GLU A 157 -9.91 13.80 18.70
C GLU A 157 -8.72 12.83 18.70
N ASP A 158 -8.95 11.54 18.43
CA ASP A 158 -7.88 10.54 18.31
C ASP A 158 -7.01 10.83 17.08
N ALA A 159 -7.63 11.22 15.95
CA ALA A 159 -6.90 11.65 14.76
C ALA A 159 -6.00 12.86 15.04
N LYS A 160 -6.52 13.89 15.72
CA LYS A 160 -5.72 15.07 16.12
C LYS A 160 -4.59 14.69 17.05
N ALA A 161 -4.85 13.84 18.04
CA ALA A 161 -3.85 13.38 18.99
C ALA A 161 -2.77 12.55 18.29
N MET A 162 -3.16 11.70 17.34
CA MET A 162 -2.22 10.88 16.57
C MET A 162 -1.33 11.74 15.69
N VAL A 163 -1.88 12.72 14.97
CA VAL A 163 -1.06 13.70 14.21
C VAL A 163 -0.07 14.43 15.12
N ALA A 164 -0.48 14.79 16.34
CA ALA A 164 0.40 15.45 17.31
C ALA A 164 1.55 14.56 17.83
N THR A 165 1.55 13.24 17.56
CA THR A 165 2.70 12.37 17.87
C THR A 165 3.89 12.62 16.93
N GLY A 166 3.66 13.23 15.77
CA GLY A 166 4.68 13.51 14.76
C GLY A 166 4.76 12.50 13.62
N ILE A 167 3.74 11.65 13.44
CA ILE A 167 3.61 10.84 12.21
C ILE A 167 3.55 11.72 10.96
N ASP A 168 3.80 11.13 9.79
CA ASP A 168 3.88 11.82 8.51
C ASP A 168 2.59 11.71 7.69
N PHE A 169 1.81 10.64 7.89
CA PHE A 169 0.51 10.42 7.26
C PHE A 169 -0.36 9.48 8.11
N LEU A 170 -1.68 9.69 8.07
CA LEU A 170 -2.63 9.05 9.00
C LEU A 170 -3.58 8.13 8.26
N ALA A 171 -3.58 6.84 8.62
CA ALA A 171 -4.68 5.93 8.29
C ALA A 171 -5.85 6.18 9.25
N ALA A 172 -7.06 6.32 8.70
CA ALA A 172 -8.25 6.59 9.49
C ALA A 172 -9.41 5.74 9.00
N GLY A 173 -10.07 5.03 9.92
CA GLY A 173 -11.29 4.29 9.62
C GLY A 173 -12.40 5.21 9.10
N ILE A 174 -12.83 5.00 7.85
CA ILE A 174 -13.94 5.72 7.21
C ILE A 174 -14.98 4.76 6.60
N GLY A 175 -15.08 3.56 7.17
CA GLY A 175 -15.94 2.46 6.70
C GLY A 175 -15.33 1.63 5.56
N ASN A 176 -14.04 1.78 5.32
CA ASN A 176 -13.25 0.96 4.41
C ASN A 176 -12.94 -0.43 5.03
N ILE A 177 -12.67 -1.41 4.17
CA ILE A 177 -12.53 -2.84 4.51
C ILE A 177 -11.34 -3.45 3.76
N HIS A 178 -10.59 -4.35 4.40
CA HIS A 178 -9.60 -5.20 3.76
C HIS A 178 -10.25 -6.37 3.01
N GLY A 179 -9.80 -6.61 1.77
CA GLY A 179 -10.32 -7.69 0.94
C GLY A 179 -11.62 -7.34 0.20
N PRO A 180 -12.40 -8.35 -0.22
CA PRO A 180 -13.62 -8.13 -0.99
C PRO A 180 -14.72 -7.46 -0.15
N TYR A 181 -15.26 -6.35 -0.64
CA TYR A 181 -16.37 -5.65 0.00
C TYR A 181 -17.69 -6.47 -0.07
N PRO A 182 -18.47 -6.55 1.01
CA PRO A 182 -19.73 -7.28 1.01
C PRO A 182 -20.81 -6.54 0.22
N ALA A 183 -21.75 -7.28 -0.37
CA ALA A 183 -22.78 -6.71 -1.26
C ALA A 183 -23.71 -5.68 -0.59
N ASN A 184 -23.78 -5.65 0.73
CA ASN A 184 -24.57 -4.70 1.52
C ASN A 184 -23.78 -3.46 1.97
N TRP A 185 -22.49 -3.37 1.65
CA TRP A 185 -21.65 -2.21 1.96
C TRP A 185 -22.22 -0.94 1.31
N LYS A 186 -22.18 0.18 2.05
CA LYS A 186 -22.91 1.41 1.69
C LYS A 186 -22.05 2.51 1.10
N GLY A 187 -20.74 2.31 1.00
CA GLY A 187 -19.80 3.33 0.59
C GLY A 187 -18.97 3.86 1.74
N LEU A 188 -17.96 4.66 1.39
CA LEU A 188 -17.15 5.41 2.34
C LEU A 188 -17.98 6.49 3.03
N HIS A 189 -17.67 6.74 4.31
CA HIS A 189 -18.23 7.83 5.08
C HIS A 189 -17.51 9.15 4.74
N LEU A 190 -17.77 9.69 3.55
CA LEU A 190 -17.11 10.89 3.04
C LEU A 190 -17.40 12.14 3.89
N ASP A 191 -18.55 12.21 4.56
CA ASP A 191 -18.87 13.28 5.51
C ASP A 191 -17.96 13.21 6.76
N HIS A 192 -17.60 12.00 7.17
CA HIS A 192 -16.66 11.77 8.27
C HIS A 192 -15.23 12.09 7.86
N LEU A 193 -14.82 11.70 6.65
CA LEU A 193 -13.54 12.10 6.07
C LEU A 193 -13.40 13.63 5.96
N GLN A 194 -14.48 14.33 5.60
CA GLN A 194 -14.49 15.79 5.60
C GLN A 194 -14.23 16.35 7.01
N LYS A 195 -14.91 15.84 8.04
CA LYS A 195 -14.67 16.27 9.43
C LYS A 195 -13.23 16.00 9.89
N LEU A 196 -12.66 14.85 9.52
CA LEU A 196 -11.27 14.50 9.82
C LEU A 196 -10.31 15.52 9.19
N THR A 197 -10.47 15.78 7.90
CA THR A 197 -9.57 16.65 7.13
C THR A 197 -9.71 18.14 7.49
N GLU A 198 -10.88 18.57 7.96
CA GLU A 198 -11.08 19.89 8.58
C GLU A 198 -10.39 20.00 9.95
N ALA A 199 -10.32 18.90 10.72
CA ALA A 199 -9.69 18.86 12.02
C ALA A 199 -8.14 18.79 11.98
N VAL A 200 -7.58 18.19 10.92
CA VAL A 200 -6.13 18.12 10.65
C VAL A 200 -5.79 18.72 9.27
N PRO A 201 -5.96 20.05 9.10
CA PRO A 201 -5.90 20.69 7.79
C PRO A 201 -4.52 20.52 7.13
N GLY A 202 -4.52 20.09 5.87
CA GLY A 202 -3.30 19.88 5.08
C GLY A 202 -2.53 18.60 5.42
N PHE A 203 -2.97 17.82 6.41
CA PHE A 203 -2.34 16.55 6.75
C PHE A 203 -2.74 15.45 5.75
N PRO A 204 -1.81 14.58 5.29
CA PRO A 204 -2.14 13.52 4.35
C PRO A 204 -2.90 12.37 5.03
N ILE A 205 -4.05 12.00 4.48
CA ILE A 205 -4.84 10.84 4.94
C ILE A 205 -4.55 9.63 4.05
N VAL A 206 -4.50 8.45 4.65
CA VAL A 206 -4.32 7.17 3.98
C VAL A 206 -5.64 6.41 3.93
N LEU A 207 -6.00 5.92 2.74
CA LEU A 207 -7.13 5.03 2.52
C LEU A 207 -6.65 3.58 2.38
N HIS A 208 -6.87 2.79 3.41
CA HIS A 208 -6.64 1.34 3.37
C HIS A 208 -7.78 0.62 2.67
N GLY A 209 -7.53 -0.62 2.24
CA GLY A 209 -8.58 -1.43 1.62
C GLY A 209 -9.11 -0.83 0.32
N GLY A 210 -8.24 -0.24 -0.51
CA GLY A 210 -8.63 0.45 -1.74
C GLY A 210 -9.20 -0.47 -2.83
N SER A 211 -8.91 -1.78 -2.76
CA SER A 211 -9.39 -2.77 -3.73
C SER A 211 -10.91 -2.96 -3.64
N GLY A 212 -11.64 -2.74 -4.73
CA GLY A 212 -13.09 -2.91 -4.80
C GLY A 212 -13.91 -1.69 -4.35
N ILE A 213 -13.28 -0.62 -3.89
CA ILE A 213 -13.94 0.68 -3.73
C ILE A 213 -14.22 1.26 -5.13
N PRO A 214 -15.45 1.74 -5.42
CA PRO A 214 -15.74 2.40 -6.69
C PRO A 214 -14.83 3.62 -6.94
N ASP A 215 -14.35 3.77 -8.18
CA ASP A 215 -13.39 4.82 -8.57
C ASP A 215 -13.90 6.22 -8.22
N GLU A 216 -15.20 6.48 -8.38
CA GLU A 216 -15.80 7.78 -8.03
C GLU A 216 -15.70 8.09 -6.53
N GLN A 217 -15.74 7.07 -5.66
CA GLN A 217 -15.58 7.26 -4.23
C GLN A 217 -14.11 7.48 -3.85
N ILE A 218 -13.18 6.77 -4.50
CA ILE A 218 -11.74 7.02 -4.35
C ILE A 218 -11.42 8.47 -4.74
N GLN A 219 -11.89 8.91 -5.91
CA GLN A 219 -11.68 10.27 -6.38
C GLN A 219 -12.34 11.33 -5.48
N ALA A 220 -13.51 11.03 -4.92
CA ALA A 220 -14.15 11.91 -3.93
C ALA A 220 -13.32 11.99 -2.64
N ALA A 221 -12.77 10.88 -2.16
CA ALA A 221 -11.92 10.85 -0.98
C ALA A 221 -10.59 11.60 -1.19
N ILE A 222 -9.99 11.49 -2.38
CA ILE A 222 -8.78 12.25 -2.75
C ILE A 222 -9.04 13.75 -2.69
N LYS A 223 -10.16 14.22 -3.22
CA LYS A 223 -10.56 15.64 -3.15
C LYS A 223 -10.72 16.16 -1.73
N LEU A 224 -11.02 15.27 -0.76
CA LEU A 224 -11.15 15.63 0.65
C LEU A 224 -9.81 15.61 1.40
N GLY A 225 -8.79 14.90 0.91
CA GLY A 225 -7.46 14.89 1.51
C GLY A 225 -6.79 13.52 1.60
N VAL A 226 -7.38 12.48 1.01
CA VAL A 226 -6.68 11.21 0.82
C VAL A 226 -5.51 11.40 -0.15
N ALA A 227 -4.32 11.00 0.28
CA ALA A 227 -3.06 11.19 -0.42
C ALA A 227 -2.27 9.90 -0.64
N LYS A 228 -2.66 8.80 0.03
CA LYS A 228 -2.16 7.45 -0.19
C LYS A 228 -3.33 6.46 -0.21
N VAL A 229 -3.31 5.50 -1.13
CA VAL A 229 -4.33 4.44 -1.22
C VAL A 229 -3.65 3.08 -1.30
N ASN A 230 -3.99 2.16 -0.39
CA ASN A 230 -3.41 0.82 -0.37
C ASN A 230 -4.21 -0.13 -1.28
N VAL A 231 -3.51 -0.89 -2.12
CA VAL A 231 -4.08 -1.85 -3.05
C VAL A 231 -3.29 -3.16 -2.97
N ASN A 232 -4.01 -4.25 -2.70
CA ASN A 232 -3.45 -5.60 -2.63
C ASN A 232 -4.35 -6.60 -3.37
N THR A 233 -5.58 -6.77 -2.88
CA THR A 233 -6.53 -7.80 -3.30
C THR A 233 -6.81 -7.79 -4.81
N GLU A 234 -6.95 -6.62 -5.42
CA GLU A 234 -7.21 -6.51 -6.87
C GLU A 234 -6.06 -7.09 -7.70
N CYS A 235 -4.81 -6.83 -7.32
CA CYS A 235 -3.63 -7.40 -7.98
C CYS A 235 -3.57 -8.93 -7.77
N GLN A 236 -3.98 -9.44 -6.60
CA GLN A 236 -4.03 -10.88 -6.34
C GLN A 236 -5.06 -11.56 -7.24
N ILE A 237 -6.25 -10.98 -7.35
CA ILE A 237 -7.33 -11.46 -8.21
C ILE A 237 -6.90 -11.43 -9.68
N ALA A 238 -6.29 -10.33 -10.14
CA ALA A 238 -5.81 -10.18 -11.51
C ALA A 238 -4.75 -11.24 -11.85
N PHE A 239 -3.75 -11.42 -10.99
CA PHE A 239 -2.72 -12.45 -11.13
C PHE A 239 -3.32 -13.86 -11.18
N ALA A 240 -4.19 -14.18 -10.22
CA ALA A 240 -4.79 -15.50 -10.11
C ALA A 240 -5.67 -15.82 -11.32
N ASN A 241 -6.49 -14.87 -11.78
CA ASN A 241 -7.37 -15.07 -12.93
C ASN A 241 -6.59 -15.29 -14.22
N ALA A 242 -5.56 -14.49 -14.49
CA ALA A 242 -4.71 -14.62 -15.67
C ALA A 242 -3.92 -15.95 -15.66
N THR A 243 -3.33 -16.31 -14.52
CA THR A 243 -2.58 -17.57 -14.35
C THR A 243 -3.50 -18.79 -14.52
N ARG A 244 -4.69 -18.77 -13.90
CA ARG A 244 -5.67 -19.87 -14.04
C ARG A 244 -6.19 -20.00 -15.46
N LYS A 245 -6.35 -18.88 -16.18
CA LYS A 245 -6.71 -18.90 -17.60
C LYS A 245 -5.61 -19.56 -18.42
N PHE A 246 -4.36 -19.12 -18.23
CA PHE A 246 -3.21 -19.70 -18.93
C PHE A 246 -3.09 -21.20 -18.68
N ALA A 247 -3.27 -21.65 -17.43
CA ALA A 247 -3.23 -23.07 -17.09
C ALA A 247 -4.30 -23.90 -17.82
N ARG A 248 -5.55 -23.41 -17.88
CA ARG A 248 -6.62 -24.09 -18.64
C ARG A 248 -6.33 -24.14 -20.13
N ASP A 249 -5.80 -23.05 -20.69
CA ASP A 249 -5.42 -23.00 -22.09
C ASP A 249 -4.24 -23.95 -22.38
N TYR A 250 -3.32 -24.10 -21.43
CA TYR A 250 -2.22 -25.06 -21.48
C TYR A 250 -2.74 -26.49 -21.55
N GLU A 251 -3.61 -26.88 -20.60
CA GLU A 251 -4.19 -28.23 -20.54
C GLU A 251 -4.94 -28.58 -21.84
N ALA A 252 -5.64 -27.61 -22.43
CA ALA A 252 -6.35 -27.80 -23.70
C ALA A 252 -5.42 -27.94 -24.93
N ASN A 253 -4.16 -27.50 -24.84
CA ASN A 253 -3.23 -27.40 -25.96
C ASN A 253 -1.82 -27.95 -25.64
N GLU A 254 -1.72 -28.90 -24.71
CA GLU A 254 -0.47 -29.32 -24.05
C GLU A 254 0.67 -29.62 -25.03
N ALA A 255 0.43 -30.46 -26.04
CA ALA A 255 1.46 -30.86 -27.00
C ALA A 255 2.01 -29.69 -27.85
N GLU A 256 1.21 -28.65 -28.10
CA GLU A 256 1.67 -27.44 -28.78
C GLU A 256 2.44 -26.53 -27.81
N TYR A 257 1.94 -26.40 -26.58
CA TYR A 257 2.50 -25.53 -25.55
C TYR A 257 3.85 -26.04 -25.05
N ASP A 258 4.01 -27.37 -24.91
CA ASP A 258 5.27 -28.04 -24.61
C ASP A 258 6.34 -27.79 -25.68
N LYS A 259 5.97 -27.86 -26.97
CA LYS A 259 6.88 -27.52 -28.09
C LYS A 259 7.37 -26.08 -28.00
N LYS A 260 6.51 -25.16 -27.55
CA LYS A 260 6.85 -23.75 -27.28
C LYS A 260 7.56 -23.53 -25.93
N LYS A 261 7.77 -24.59 -25.15
CA LYS A 261 8.34 -24.58 -23.79
C LYS A 261 7.61 -23.61 -22.88
N LEU A 262 6.27 -23.66 -22.88
CA LEU A 262 5.44 -22.80 -22.04
C LEU A 262 5.40 -23.24 -20.58
N PHE A 263 5.90 -24.44 -20.25
CA PHE A 263 6.17 -24.90 -18.88
C PHE A 263 7.32 -24.13 -18.19
N ASP A 264 8.10 -23.32 -18.93
CA ASP A 264 9.10 -22.43 -18.34
C ASP A 264 8.38 -21.47 -17.36
N PRO A 265 8.76 -21.44 -16.07
CA PRO A 265 8.03 -20.66 -15.06
C PRO A 265 7.91 -19.18 -15.43
N ARG A 266 8.90 -18.62 -16.13
CA ARG A 266 8.87 -17.22 -16.58
C ARG A 266 7.79 -16.97 -17.62
N LYS A 267 7.50 -17.97 -18.46
CA LYS A 267 6.42 -17.90 -19.47
C LYS A 267 5.08 -18.27 -18.87
N PHE A 268 5.06 -19.24 -17.96
CA PHE A 268 3.85 -19.68 -17.28
C PHE A 268 3.22 -18.57 -16.42
N LEU A 269 4.07 -17.82 -15.72
CA LEU A 269 3.62 -16.72 -14.85
C LEU A 269 3.43 -15.39 -15.61
N ALA A 270 3.93 -15.28 -16.85
CA ALA A 270 4.03 -14.02 -17.58
C ALA A 270 2.71 -13.24 -17.66
N ASP A 271 1.60 -13.94 -17.94
CA ASP A 271 0.29 -13.30 -18.07
C ASP A 271 -0.25 -12.83 -16.72
N GLY A 272 0.04 -13.56 -15.64
CA GLY A 272 -0.23 -13.12 -14.27
C GLY A 272 0.54 -11.84 -13.93
N VAL A 273 1.83 -11.78 -14.26
CA VAL A 273 2.68 -10.59 -14.01
C VAL A 273 2.19 -9.37 -14.79
N LYS A 274 1.83 -9.55 -16.06
CA LYS A 274 1.25 -8.47 -16.88
C LYS A 274 -0.09 -7.98 -16.34
N ALA A 275 -0.91 -8.88 -15.81
CA ALA A 275 -2.18 -8.53 -15.20
C ALA A 275 -1.99 -7.64 -13.96
N ILE A 276 -1.00 -7.93 -13.12
CA ILE A 276 -0.64 -7.05 -11.99
C ILE A 276 -0.21 -5.68 -12.51
N GLN A 277 0.70 -5.63 -13.49
CA GLN A 277 1.17 -4.36 -14.04
C GLN A 277 0.01 -3.51 -14.56
N ALA A 278 -0.92 -4.12 -15.33
CA ALA A 278 -2.10 -3.43 -15.84
C ALA A 278 -3.00 -2.91 -14.72
N SER A 279 -3.24 -3.70 -13.66
CA SER A 279 -4.01 -3.23 -12.49
C SER A 279 -3.33 -2.06 -11.79
N VAL A 280 -2.01 -2.10 -11.60
CA VAL A 280 -1.26 -0.99 -10.98
C VAL A 280 -1.33 0.27 -11.84
N GLU A 281 -1.16 0.16 -13.17
CA GLU A 281 -1.29 1.29 -14.10
C GLU A 281 -2.69 1.92 -14.06
N GLU A 282 -3.74 1.09 -14.03
CA GLU A 282 -5.13 1.55 -13.90
C GLU A 282 -5.36 2.30 -12.59
N ARG A 283 -4.87 1.76 -11.46
CA ARG A 283 -5.01 2.42 -10.16
C ARG A 283 -4.24 3.74 -10.10
N ILE A 284 -3.04 3.83 -10.70
CA ILE A 284 -2.30 5.10 -10.85
C ILE A 284 -3.13 6.15 -11.58
N ASP A 285 -3.85 5.76 -12.65
CA ASP A 285 -4.73 6.66 -13.40
C ASP A 285 -5.91 7.13 -12.56
N VAL A 286 -6.56 6.22 -11.82
CA VAL A 286 -7.65 6.55 -10.90
C VAL A 286 -7.20 7.51 -9.80
N PHE A 287 -5.99 7.32 -9.27
CA PHE A 287 -5.42 8.14 -8.20
C PHE A 287 -4.91 9.50 -8.69
N GLY A 288 -4.75 9.68 -10.00
CA GLY A 288 -4.25 10.92 -10.61
C GLY A 288 -2.74 11.17 -10.42
N SER A 289 -1.96 10.12 -10.13
CA SER A 289 -0.51 10.21 -9.90
C SER A 289 0.35 10.04 -11.15
N GLU A 290 -0.25 9.83 -12.33
CA GLU A 290 0.48 9.80 -13.60
C GLU A 290 1.24 11.11 -13.84
N GLY A 291 2.52 11.00 -14.18
CA GLY A 291 3.41 12.14 -14.46
C GLY A 291 3.78 12.99 -13.24
N LYS A 292 3.61 12.46 -12.02
CA LYS A 292 3.90 13.17 -10.74
C LYS A 292 5.23 12.79 -10.08
N ALA A 293 6.07 12.01 -10.76
CA ALA A 293 7.41 11.62 -10.30
C ALA A 293 8.41 12.80 -10.29
#